data_AF-A0A9E3DYA8-F1
#
_entry.id   AF-A0A9E3DYA8-F1
#
_cell.length_a   1.000
_cell.length_b   1.000
_cell.length_c   1.000
_cell.angle_alpha   90.00
_cell.angle_beta   90.00
_cell.angle_gamma   90.00
#
_symmetry.space_group_name_H-M   'P 1'
#
loop_
_entity.id
_entity.type
_entity.pdbx_description
1 polymer ?
#
loop_
_entity_poly.entity_id
_entity_poly.type
_entity_poly.pdbx_seq_one_letter_code
_entity_poly.pdbx_strand_id
1 'polypeptide(L)'
;MGIDLDVVRARIEAAFGPDALTGALPAVCQSRRPAWGKGPLAGLTRRRRHRARGNALLPAGPFRQPPAFAGPASGGHIPLTPRAKKTLQLSLREAEALHDNYIGVQHLTLALLRLTDGTVPVILSDLGAPATSLRAAILARYRKAS
;
A
#
# COMPACT_ATOMS: atom_id res chain seq x y z
N MET A 1 -11.69 -29.89 -6.31
CA MET A 1 -12.60 -29.22 -5.36
C MET A 1 -12.73 -27.77 -5.77
N GLY A 2 -13.84 -27.38 -6.38
CA GLY A 2 -14.08 -25.99 -6.80
C GLY A 2 -14.44 -25.13 -5.59
N ILE A 3 -13.86 -23.94 -5.48
CA ILE A 3 -14.22 -22.97 -4.44
C ILE A 3 -15.39 -22.15 -4.98
N ASP A 4 -16.49 -22.11 -4.23
CA ASP A 4 -17.64 -21.27 -4.53
C ASP A 4 -17.29 -19.81 -4.22
N LEU A 5 -17.10 -19.01 -5.29
CA LEU A 5 -16.70 -17.62 -5.19
C LEU A 5 -17.81 -16.73 -4.63
N ASP A 6 -19.07 -17.11 -4.77
CA ASP A 6 -20.22 -16.36 -4.25
C ASP A 6 -20.32 -16.50 -2.73
N VAL A 7 -20.02 -17.70 -2.21
CA VAL A 7 -19.90 -17.94 -0.77
C VAL A 7 -18.75 -17.13 -0.16
N VAL A 8 -17.61 -17.06 -0.85
CA VAL A 8 -16.46 -16.26 -0.39
C VAL A 8 -16.79 -14.77 -0.41
N ARG A 9 -17.42 -14.28 -1.48
CA ARG A 9 -17.90 -12.90 -1.61
C ARG A 9 -18.84 -12.52 -0.47
N ALA A 10 -19.88 -13.33 -0.23
CA ALA A 10 -20.86 -13.06 0.81
C ALA A 10 -20.23 -12.98 2.20
N ARG A 11 -19.25 -13.84 2.49
CA ARG A 11 -18.52 -13.81 3.78
C ARG A 11 -17.67 -12.56 3.94
N ILE A 12 -17.04 -12.08 2.87
CA ILE A 12 -16.22 -10.87 2.90
C ILE A 12 -17.12 -9.65 3.07
N GLU A 13 -18.21 -9.55 2.32
CA GLU A 13 -19.15 -8.42 2.42
C GLU A 13 -19.89 -8.39 3.77
N ALA A 14 -20.18 -9.55 4.37
CA ALA A 14 -20.74 -9.60 5.73
C ALA A 14 -19.75 -9.10 6.81
N ALA A 15 -18.45 -9.34 6.62
CA ALA A 15 -17.42 -8.94 7.58
C ALA A 15 -16.97 -7.48 7.41
N PHE A 16 -16.94 -6.98 6.17
CA PHE A 16 -16.34 -5.69 5.82
C PHE A 16 -17.34 -4.66 5.28
N GLY A 17 -18.62 -5.02 5.12
CA GLY A 17 -19.70 -4.16 4.63
C GLY A 17 -20.14 -4.47 3.20
N PRO A 18 -21.36 -4.04 2.81
CA PRO A 18 -21.81 -4.15 1.43
C PRO A 18 -20.83 -3.38 0.53
N ASP A 19 -20.52 -3.94 -0.64
CA ASP A 19 -19.50 -3.41 -1.57
C ASP A 19 -18.04 -3.46 -1.06
N ALA A 20 -17.70 -4.24 -0.03
CA ALA A 20 -16.31 -4.39 0.40
C ALA A 20 -15.33 -4.80 -0.72
N LEU A 21 -15.82 -5.55 -1.73
CA LEU A 21 -15.05 -5.94 -2.91
C LEU A 21 -15.21 -4.98 -4.10
N THR A 22 -16.29 -4.20 -4.15
CA THR A 22 -16.63 -3.29 -5.26
C THR A 22 -16.11 -1.88 -5.04
N GLY A 23 -16.08 -1.41 -3.78
CA GLY A 23 -15.64 -0.07 -3.37
C GLY A 23 -14.14 0.19 -3.50
N ALA A 24 -13.36 -0.86 -3.79
CA ALA A 24 -11.93 -0.77 -4.06
C ALA A 24 -11.59 -0.34 -5.50
N LEU A 25 -12.55 0.21 -6.26
CA LEU A 25 -12.26 0.99 -7.47
C LEU A 25 -12.05 2.46 -7.08
N PRO A 26 -10.82 2.93 -6.80
CA PRO A 26 -10.56 4.35 -6.95
C PRO A 26 -10.64 4.65 -8.44
N ALA A 27 -11.57 5.53 -8.80
CA ALA A 27 -11.60 6.28 -10.05
C ALA A 27 -10.88 5.57 -11.22
N VAL A 28 -11.65 4.78 -11.98
CA VAL A 28 -11.29 4.62 -13.39
C VAL A 28 -10.98 6.02 -13.90
N CYS A 29 -9.88 6.11 -14.64
CA CYS A 29 -9.54 7.26 -15.45
C CYS A 29 -10.70 7.45 -16.44
N GLN A 30 -11.79 8.06 -15.97
CA GLN A 30 -12.87 8.56 -16.77
C GLN A 30 -12.20 9.66 -17.56
N SER A 31 -11.75 9.29 -18.75
CA SER A 31 -11.42 10.24 -19.78
C SER A 31 -12.61 11.17 -19.93
N ARG A 32 -12.56 12.29 -19.19
CA ARG A 32 -13.18 13.54 -19.61
C ARG A 32 -12.53 13.84 -20.95
N ARG A 33 -13.08 13.27 -22.01
CA ARG A 33 -12.88 13.81 -23.35
C ARG A 33 -13.44 15.22 -23.29
N PRO A 34 -12.63 16.28 -23.42
CA PRO A 34 -13.22 17.57 -23.68
C PRO A 34 -13.90 17.43 -25.04
N ALA A 35 -15.20 17.72 -25.09
CA ALA A 35 -15.90 17.94 -26.34
C ALA A 35 -15.21 19.12 -27.03
N TRP A 36 -14.28 18.82 -27.94
CA TRP A 36 -13.57 19.84 -28.69
C TRP A 36 -14.55 20.38 -29.72
N GLY A 37 -15.28 21.41 -29.28
CA GLY A 37 -16.11 22.24 -30.13
C GLY A 37 -15.27 22.74 -31.29
N LYS A 38 -15.60 22.26 -32.49
CA LYS A 38 -15.19 22.88 -33.74
C LYS A 38 -16.11 24.10 -33.91
N GLY A 39 -15.59 25.27 -33.63
CA GLY A 39 -16.21 26.57 -33.91
C GLY A 39 -15.13 27.53 -34.43
N PRO A 40 -15.31 28.18 -35.59
CA PRO A 40 -14.28 28.98 -36.22
C PRO A 40 -14.52 30.47 -35.98
N LEU A 41 -13.85 31.08 -35.01
CA LEU A 41 -13.75 32.55 -34.89
C LEU A 41 -12.39 32.84 -34.26
N ALA A 42 -11.43 33.27 -35.06
CA ALA A 42 -11.17 34.68 -35.38
C ALA A 42 -10.08 35.23 -34.46
N GLY A 43 -9.15 35.97 -35.06
CA GLY A 43 -7.89 36.32 -34.43
C GLY A 43 -8.03 37.19 -33.20
N LEU A 44 -6.93 37.33 -32.46
CA LEU A 44 -6.25 38.63 -32.31
C LEU A 44 -5.03 38.48 -31.39
N THR A 45 -3.91 38.96 -31.89
CA THR A 45 -2.85 39.69 -31.17
C THR A 45 -2.15 39.06 -29.96
N ARG A 46 -0.90 38.64 -30.20
CA ARG A 46 0.34 39.11 -29.57
C ARG A 46 0.16 39.95 -28.28
N ARG A 47 0.67 39.45 -27.15
CA ARG A 47 1.38 40.30 -26.16
C ARG A 47 2.43 39.51 -25.38
N ARG A 48 3.69 39.90 -25.56
CA ARG A 48 4.76 39.69 -24.58
C ARG A 48 4.35 40.34 -23.26
N ARG A 49 4.53 39.64 -22.14
CA ARG A 49 4.86 40.26 -20.85
C ARG A 49 5.90 39.42 -20.10
N HIS A 50 6.91 40.13 -19.61
CA HIS A 50 7.95 39.65 -18.73
C HIS A 50 7.41 39.36 -17.32
N ARG A 51 8.04 38.38 -16.65
CA ARG A 51 8.49 38.34 -15.25
C ARG A 51 7.55 38.91 -14.16
N ALA A 52 7.07 38.05 -13.25
CA ALA A 52 7.46 38.04 -11.82
C ALA A 52 6.46 37.25 -10.93
N ARG A 53 7.04 36.43 -10.05
CA ARG A 53 6.62 36.06 -8.68
C ARG A 53 5.12 36.12 -8.32
N GLY A 54 4.55 34.94 -8.13
CA GLY A 54 3.45 34.69 -7.20
C GLY A 54 3.72 33.36 -6.50
N ASN A 55 4.01 33.41 -5.20
CA ASN A 55 4.15 32.25 -4.33
C ASN A 55 2.77 31.59 -4.17
N ALA A 56 2.45 30.63 -5.02
CA ALA A 56 1.23 29.83 -4.89
C ALA A 56 1.48 28.76 -3.83
N LEU A 57 1.01 29.04 -2.61
CA LEU A 57 0.85 28.07 -1.54
C LEU A 57 -0.18 27.03 -1.99
N LEU A 58 0.28 25.92 -2.57
CA LEU A 58 -0.55 24.74 -2.82
C LEU A 58 -0.67 23.95 -1.50
N PRO A 59 -1.87 23.49 -1.10
CA PRO A 59 -2.00 22.67 0.09
C PRO A 59 -1.26 21.34 -0.11
N ALA A 60 -0.32 21.06 0.78
CA ALA A 60 0.35 19.77 0.87
C ALA A 60 -0.68 18.69 1.21
N GLY A 61 -1.14 17.94 0.21
CA GLY A 61 -1.85 16.67 0.45
C GLY A 61 -0.89 15.65 1.09
N PRO A 62 -1.37 14.73 1.97
CA PRO A 62 -0.51 13.93 2.83
C PRO A 62 0.27 12.80 2.13
N PHE A 63 0.27 12.73 0.80
CA PHE A 63 0.98 11.71 0.04
C PHE A 63 1.88 12.33 -1.02
N ARG A 64 3.10 12.68 -0.61
CA ARG A 64 4.20 12.91 -1.54
C ARG A 64 4.42 11.60 -2.31
N GLN A 65 4.06 11.59 -3.60
CA GLN A 65 4.27 10.45 -4.47
C GLN A 65 5.75 10.01 -4.36
N PRO A 66 6.04 8.73 -4.01
CA PRO A 66 7.39 8.20 -4.18
C PRO A 66 7.72 8.23 -5.68
N PRO A 67 9.01 8.38 -6.05
CA PRO A 67 9.41 8.41 -7.45
C PRO A 67 8.85 7.18 -8.16
N ALA A 68 8.17 7.40 -9.29
CA ALA A 68 7.63 6.34 -10.12
C ALA A 68 8.74 5.33 -10.41
N PHE A 69 8.58 4.09 -9.96
CA PHE A 69 9.45 2.98 -10.33
C PHE A 69 9.19 2.65 -11.81
N ALA A 70 9.73 3.48 -12.70
CA ALA A 70 9.67 3.30 -14.14
C ALA A 70 10.87 2.44 -14.58
N GLY A 71 10.58 1.18 -14.89
CA GLY A 71 11.47 0.32 -15.66
C GLY A 71 10.67 -0.88 -16.18
N PRO A 72 10.65 -1.14 -17.50
CA PRO A 72 9.90 -2.26 -18.06
C PRO A 72 10.68 -3.55 -17.75
N ALA A 73 10.09 -4.47 -17.01
CA ALA A 73 10.69 -5.78 -16.80
C ALA A 73 10.02 -6.80 -17.73
N SER A 74 10.60 -6.93 -18.91
CA SER A 74 10.58 -8.18 -19.65
C SER A 74 10.90 -9.34 -18.69
N GLY A 75 9.94 -10.24 -18.49
CA GLY A 75 10.14 -11.52 -17.80
C GLY A 75 9.92 -11.52 -16.27
N GLY A 76 8.66 -11.44 -15.83
CA GLY A 76 8.09 -12.13 -14.66
C GLY A 76 8.59 -11.82 -13.23
N HIS A 77 9.76 -11.24 -13.01
CA HIS A 77 10.34 -11.07 -11.67
C HIS A 77 10.27 -9.63 -11.17
N ILE A 78 9.38 -9.38 -10.20
CA ILE A 78 9.23 -8.06 -9.55
C ILE A 78 10.36 -7.88 -8.52
N PRO A 79 11.18 -6.82 -8.62
CA PRO A 79 12.25 -6.60 -7.66
C PRO A 79 11.70 -6.24 -6.27
N LEU A 80 12.30 -6.83 -5.23
CA LEU A 80 11.96 -6.50 -3.84
C LEU A 80 12.40 -5.09 -3.48
N THR A 81 11.49 -4.34 -2.83
CA THR A 81 11.82 -3.03 -2.28
C THR A 81 12.86 -3.15 -1.16
N PRO A 82 13.66 -2.10 -0.90
CA PRO A 82 14.64 -2.13 0.20
C PRO A 82 14.01 -2.46 1.56
N ARG A 83 12.78 -1.97 1.81
CA ARG A 83 12.02 -2.30 3.01
C ARG A 83 11.63 -3.78 3.06
N ALA A 84 11.13 -4.34 1.96
CA ALA A 84 10.80 -5.77 1.90
C ALA A 84 12.04 -6.65 2.19
N LYS A 85 13.21 -6.28 1.63
CA LYS A 85 14.47 -6.97 1.93
C LYS A 85 14.83 -6.89 3.42
N LYS A 86 14.70 -5.71 4.04
CA LYS A 86 14.93 -5.51 5.50
C LYS A 86 13.99 -6.39 6.33
N THR A 87 12.70 -6.46 5.98
CA THR A 87 11.74 -7.32 6.66
C THR A 87 12.15 -8.79 6.63
N LEU A 88 12.58 -9.29 5.47
CA LEU A 88 13.01 -10.69 5.32
C LEU A 88 14.28 -10.99 6.13
N GLN A 89 15.22 -10.05 6.20
CA GLN A 89 16.40 -10.18 7.05
C GLN A 89 16.02 -10.22 8.53
N LEU A 90 15.09 -9.36 8.96
CA LEU A 90 14.59 -9.36 10.33
C LEU A 90 13.84 -10.66 10.67
N SER A 91 13.07 -11.24 9.73
CA SER A 91 12.38 -12.51 9.99
C SER A 91 13.35 -13.67 10.16
N LEU A 92 14.48 -13.66 9.44
CA LEU A 92 15.53 -14.64 9.67
C LEU A 92 16.10 -14.51 11.10
N ARG A 93 16.36 -13.29 11.57
CA ARG A 93 16.85 -13.05 12.94
C ARG A 93 15.86 -13.49 14.02
N GLU A 94 14.56 -13.33 13.78
CA GLU A 94 13.54 -13.84 14.71
C GLU A 94 13.50 -15.37 14.72
N ALA A 95 13.70 -16.04 13.57
CA ALA A 95 13.76 -17.50 13.50
C ALA A 95 15.00 -18.06 14.22
N GLU A 96 16.17 -17.46 13.98
CA GLU A 96 17.41 -17.79 14.70
C GLU A 96 17.25 -17.61 16.22
N ALA A 97 16.59 -16.53 16.65
CA ALA A 97 16.38 -16.24 18.07
C ALA A 97 15.41 -17.21 18.76
N LEU A 98 14.49 -17.81 18.00
CA LEU A 98 13.57 -18.85 18.50
C LEU A 98 14.12 -20.27 18.30
N HIS A 99 15.31 -20.41 17.69
CA HIS A 99 15.92 -21.68 17.30
C HIS A 99 15.07 -22.50 16.32
N ASP A 100 14.30 -21.81 15.48
CA ASP A 100 13.49 -22.43 14.43
C ASP A 100 14.34 -22.65 13.17
N ASN A 101 14.35 -23.89 12.65
CA ASN A 101 15.04 -24.22 11.40
C ASN A 101 14.30 -23.76 10.14
N TYR A 102 13.11 -23.16 10.30
CA TYR A 102 12.25 -22.72 9.20
C TYR A 102 11.60 -21.36 9.49
N ILE A 103 11.55 -20.49 8.47
CA ILE A 103 10.91 -19.18 8.58
C ILE A 103 9.39 -19.33 8.39
N GLY A 104 8.70 -19.61 9.49
CA GLY A 104 7.24 -19.59 9.55
C GLY A 104 6.62 -18.18 9.52
N VAL A 105 5.30 -18.12 9.39
CA VAL A 105 4.52 -16.87 9.39
C VAL A 105 4.77 -16.05 10.66
N GLN A 106 4.93 -16.71 11.82
CA GLN A 106 5.20 -16.04 13.09
C GLN A 106 6.43 -15.12 13.00
N HIS A 107 7.51 -15.56 12.37
CA HIS A 107 8.75 -14.79 12.23
C HIS A 107 8.59 -13.58 11.32
N LEU A 108 7.85 -13.74 10.23
CA LEU A 108 7.50 -12.63 9.34
C LEU A 108 6.66 -11.58 10.08
N THR A 109 5.64 -12.01 10.83
CA THR A 109 4.86 -11.07 11.65
C THR A 109 5.70 -10.39 12.71
N LEU A 110 6.57 -11.11 13.43
CA LEU A 110 7.47 -10.53 14.44
C LEU A 110 8.44 -9.51 13.81
N ALA A 111 8.94 -9.79 12.60
CA ALA A 111 9.77 -8.86 11.85
C ALA A 111 9.02 -7.58 11.43
N LEU A 112 7.76 -7.71 11.01
CA LEU A 112 6.93 -6.56 10.69
C LEU A 112 6.68 -5.68 11.93
N LEU A 113 6.42 -6.29 13.09
CA LEU A 113 6.24 -5.55 14.35
C LEU A 113 7.50 -4.81 14.81
N ARG A 114 8.69 -5.22 14.35
CA ARG A 114 9.96 -4.54 14.61
C ARG A 114 10.24 -3.36 13.68
N LEU A 115 9.52 -3.23 12.57
CA LEU A 115 9.71 -2.09 11.67
C LEU A 115 9.12 -0.83 12.28
N THR A 116 9.97 0.15 12.53
CA THR A 116 9.57 1.49 13.01
C THR A 116 9.16 2.41 11.87
N ASP A 117 9.36 1.98 10.63
CA ASP A 117 9.18 2.78 9.42
C ASP A 117 8.19 2.13 8.44
N GLY A 118 7.46 2.96 7.68
CA GLY A 118 6.49 2.52 6.69
C GLY A 118 5.04 2.58 7.17
N THR A 119 4.18 1.77 6.56
CA THR A 119 2.73 1.74 6.84
C THR A 119 2.36 0.90 8.05
N VAL A 120 3.24 -0.02 8.49
CA VAL A 120 2.96 -0.94 9.60
C VAL A 120 2.66 -0.19 10.90
N PRO A 121 3.46 0.80 11.36
CA PRO A 121 3.16 1.52 12.60
C PRO A 121 1.83 2.28 12.55
N VAL A 122 1.48 2.82 11.36
CA VAL A 122 0.23 3.54 11.13
C VAL A 122 -0.95 2.58 11.28
N ILE A 123 -0.92 1.45 10.58
CA ILE A 123 -1.98 0.43 10.65
C ILE A 123 -2.15 -0.11 12.08
N LEU A 124 -1.05 -0.37 12.79
CA LEU A 124 -1.11 -0.83 14.19
C LEU A 124 -1.74 0.21 15.12
N SER A 125 -1.45 1.49 14.88
CA SER A 125 -2.03 2.60 15.65
C SER A 125 -3.53 2.74 15.37
N ASP A 126 -3.92 2.67 14.10
CA ASP A 126 -5.32 2.74 13.67
C ASP A 126 -6.17 1.59 14.22
N LEU A 127 -5.58 0.40 14.36
CA LEU A 127 -6.22 -0.77 14.96
C LEU A 127 -6.18 -0.77 16.49
N GLY A 128 -5.52 0.21 17.13
CA GLY A 128 -5.35 0.25 18.59
C GLY A 128 -4.58 -0.95 19.15
N ALA A 129 -3.76 -1.61 18.33
CA ALA A 129 -3.07 -2.84 18.68
C ALA A 129 -1.57 -2.58 18.88
N PRO A 130 -1.10 -2.34 20.13
CA PRO A 130 0.30 -2.04 20.37
C PRO A 130 1.19 -3.23 20.01
N ALA A 131 2.30 -2.95 19.32
CA ALA A 131 3.23 -3.97 18.81
C ALA A 131 3.77 -4.91 19.91
N THR A 132 3.95 -4.40 21.13
CA THR A 132 4.39 -5.18 22.30
C THR A 132 3.37 -6.24 22.69
N SER A 133 2.08 -5.88 22.77
CA SER A 133 1.01 -6.82 23.12
C SER A 133 0.82 -7.87 22.02
N LEU A 134 0.88 -7.47 20.74
CA LEU A 134 0.82 -8.42 19.62
C LEU A 134 2.00 -9.39 19.63
N ARG A 135 3.21 -8.90 19.89
CA ARG A 135 4.40 -9.76 20.03
C ARG A 135 4.21 -10.80 21.13
N ALA A 136 3.74 -10.37 22.31
CA ALA A 136 3.46 -11.29 23.41
C ALA A 136 2.40 -12.33 23.05
N ALA A 137 1.31 -11.92 22.39
CA ALA A 137 0.24 -12.82 21.95
C ALA A 137 0.73 -13.87 20.93
N ILE A 138 1.56 -13.45 19.96
CA ILE A 138 2.15 -14.35 18.96
C ILE A 138 3.06 -15.38 19.64
N LEU A 139 3.96 -14.94 20.52
CA LEU A 139 4.86 -15.84 21.24
C LEU A 139 4.11 -16.82 22.15
N ALA A 140 3.07 -16.35 22.83
CA ALA A 140 2.21 -17.20 23.65
C ALA A 140 1.48 -18.26 22.82
N ARG A 141 1.02 -17.89 21.62
CA ARG A 141 0.37 -18.83 20.69
C ARG A 141 1.37 -19.81 20.10
N TYR A 142 2.57 -19.34 19.74
CA TYR A 142 3.64 -20.17 19.20
C TYR A 142 4.04 -21.28 20.18
N ARG A 143 4.27 -20.94 21.46
CA ARG A 143 4.62 -21.91 22.52
C ARG A 143 3.58 -23.01 22.73
N LYS A 144 2.29 -22.77 22.44
CA LYS A 144 1.23 -23.79 22.58
C LYS A 144 1.18 -24.77 21.41
N ALA A 145 1.79 -24.42 20.28
CA ALA A 145 1.76 -25.22 19.06
C ALA A 145 3.04 -26.07 18.89
N SER A 146 4.08 -25.79 19.68
CA SER A 146 5.32 -26.56 19.81
C SER A 146 5.21 -27.58 20.94
#